data_AF-A0A7Y2B0Q6-F1
#
_entry.id   AF-A0A7Y2B0Q6-F1
#
_cell.length_a   1.000
_cell.length_b   1.000
_cell.length_c   1.000
_cell.angle_alpha   90.00
_cell.angle_beta   90.00
_cell.angle_gamma   90.00
#
_symmetry.space_group_name_H-M   'P 1'
#
loop_
_entity.id
_entity.type
_entity.pdbx_description
1 polymer ?
#
loop_
_entity_poly.entity_id
_entity_poly.type
_entity_poly.pdbx_seq_one_letter_code
_entity_poly.pdbx_strand_id
1 'polypeptide(L)'
;MSGSHARSRGLPLLVLLVISLGIFLTYWNVGLNDDEGYLIGGVTRILDGEVPYRDFHHTYASGRFYLIAGLFRVFGEDLLVVRALWVVMRVAIVLLAYLLARRFLSVSGACAFAAIWIAIPGPWHKSFFHFFLLLDMLVIVNAALHPTRKAVAIAGAVAGLSLLFRQDLGLFALSVWVVMAALSFRTRIT
;
A
#
# COMPACT_ATOMS: atom_id res chain seq x y z
N MET A 1 -27.34 -19.02 16.72
CA MET A 1 -25.91 -19.40 16.83
C MET A 1 -25.02 -18.73 15.76
N SER A 2 -25.26 -17.47 15.37
CA SER A 2 -24.55 -16.77 14.26
C SER A 2 -23.38 -15.87 14.72
N GLY A 3 -23.31 -15.51 16.01
CA GLY A 3 -22.36 -14.51 16.52
C GLY A 3 -20.90 -14.97 16.73
N SER A 4 -20.62 -16.28 16.84
CA SER A 4 -19.27 -16.78 17.14
C SER A 4 -18.34 -16.79 15.91
N HIS A 5 -18.90 -16.94 14.71
CA HIS A 5 -18.12 -17.06 13.47
C HIS A 5 -17.69 -15.71 12.89
N ALA A 6 -18.39 -14.62 13.21
CA ALA A 6 -17.97 -13.28 12.82
C ALA A 6 -16.81 -12.77 13.71
N ARG A 7 -16.88 -13.04 15.02
CA ARG A 7 -15.85 -12.65 15.99
C ARG A 7 -14.51 -13.38 15.75
N SER A 8 -14.53 -14.62 15.24
CA SER A 8 -13.32 -15.38 14.92
C SER A 8 -12.59 -14.90 13.65
N ARG A 9 -13.28 -14.24 12.72
CA ARG A 9 -12.67 -13.72 11.48
C ARG A 9 -11.89 -12.42 11.69
N GLY A 10 -12.33 -11.59 12.64
CA GLY A 10 -11.69 -10.30 12.94
C GLY A 10 -10.51 -10.40 13.92
N LEU A 11 -10.49 -11.44 14.76
CA LEU A 11 -9.46 -11.59 15.79
C LEU A 11 -8.02 -11.62 15.22
N PRO A 12 -7.69 -12.39 14.16
CA PRO A 12 -6.34 -12.39 13.62
C PRO A 12 -5.90 -11.02 13.10
N LEU A 13 -6.80 -10.28 12.45
CA LEU A 13 -6.52 -8.93 11.96
C LEU A 13 -6.24 -7.97 13.12
N LEU A 14 -7.03 -8.04 14.19
CA LEU A 14 -6.82 -7.23 15.39
C LEU A 14 -5.48 -7.56 16.06
N VAL A 15 -5.15 -8.85 16.19
CA VAL A 15 -3.88 -9.29 16.76
C VAL A 15 -2.70 -8.80 15.92
N LEU A 16 -2.76 -8.98 14.60
CA LEU A 16 -1.73 -8.48 13.68
C LEU A 16 -1.62 -6.97 13.71
N LEU A 17 -2.73 -6.24 13.78
CA LEU A 17 -2.76 -4.78 13.92
C LEU A 17 -2.01 -4.35 15.20
N VAL A 18 -2.40 -4.91 16.35
CA VAL A 18 -1.81 -4.53 17.65
C VAL A 18 -0.32 -4.88 17.71
N ILE A 19 0.06 -6.10 17.29
CA ILE A 19 1.45 -6.54 17.31
C ILE A 19 2.31 -5.71 16.36
N SER A 20 1.87 -5.53 15.10
CA SER A 20 2.64 -4.76 14.12
C SER A 20 2.77 -3.29 14.50
N LEU A 21 1.70 -2.69 15.04
CA LEU A 21 1.75 -1.32 15.55
C LEU A 21 2.73 -1.19 16.71
N GLY A 22 2.64 -2.08 17.71
CA GLY A 22 3.53 -2.08 18.86
C GLY A 22 5.01 -2.22 18.46
N ILE A 23 5.31 -3.13 17.52
CA ILE A 23 6.67 -3.33 17.01
C ILE A 23 7.13 -2.12 16.20
N PHE A 24 6.37 -1.64 15.22
CA PHE A 24 6.86 -0.57 14.34
C PHE A 24 6.96 0.79 15.03
N LEU A 25 6.23 1.02 16.12
CA LEU A 25 6.42 2.20 16.96
C LEU A 25 7.77 2.21 17.69
N THR A 26 8.37 1.05 18.01
CA THR A 26 9.68 1.04 18.70
C THR A 26 10.82 1.53 17.80
N TYR A 27 10.66 1.43 16.48
CA TYR A 27 11.65 1.86 15.50
C TYR A 27 11.39 3.26 14.94
N TRP A 28 10.44 4.02 15.47
CA TRP A 28 10.06 5.30 14.86
C TRP A 28 11.17 6.36 14.81
N ASN A 29 12.07 6.35 15.80
CA ASN A 29 13.04 7.42 16.03
C ASN A 29 14.49 6.99 15.78
N VAL A 30 14.72 6.12 14.81
CA VAL A 30 16.07 5.88 14.28
C VAL A 30 16.37 7.06 13.35
N GLY A 31 17.54 7.69 13.47
CA GLY A 31 17.86 9.01 12.88
C GLY A 31 17.65 9.19 11.37
N LEU A 32 18.01 10.37 10.86
CA LEU A 32 17.90 10.69 9.43
C LEU A 32 18.77 9.74 8.58
N ASN A 33 18.18 9.23 7.50
CA ASN A 33 18.88 8.47 6.46
C ASN A 33 18.92 9.31 5.17
N ASP A 34 19.94 9.12 4.33
CA ASP A 34 20.15 9.87 3.08
C ASP A 34 18.93 9.81 2.14
N ASP A 35 18.26 8.65 2.08
CA ASP A 35 17.04 8.46 1.30
C ASP A 35 15.89 9.40 1.73
N GLU A 36 15.83 9.75 3.01
CA GLU A 36 14.82 10.67 3.54
C GLU A 36 15.16 12.11 3.24
N GLY A 37 16.45 12.49 3.27
CA GLY A 37 16.87 13.81 2.81
C GLY A 37 16.45 14.08 1.36
N TYR A 38 16.64 13.09 0.47
CA TYR A 38 16.22 13.20 -0.92
C TYR A 38 14.70 13.32 -1.07
N LEU A 39 13.93 12.55 -0.30
CA LEU A 39 12.47 12.62 -0.28
C LEU A 39 11.98 13.99 0.22
N ILE A 40 12.49 14.46 1.36
CA ILE A 40 12.08 15.71 1.99
C ILE A 40 12.47 16.90 1.11
N GLY A 41 13.64 16.89 0.48
CA GLY A 41 14.02 17.94 -0.47
C GLY A 41 13.01 18.14 -1.59
N GLY A 42 12.45 17.05 -2.14
CA GLY A 42 11.36 17.13 -3.12
C GLY A 42 10.04 17.65 -2.53
N VAL A 43 9.75 17.32 -1.27
CA VAL A 43 8.54 17.78 -0.57
C VAL A 43 8.61 19.29 -0.27
N THR A 44 9.74 19.79 0.22
CA THR A 44 9.93 21.22 0.52
C THR A 44 9.72 22.08 -0.73
N ARG A 45 10.27 21.66 -1.88
CA ARG A 45 10.04 22.36 -3.17
C ARG A 45 8.56 22.45 -3.54
N ILE A 46 7.77 21.39 -3.28
CA ILE A 46 6.32 21.41 -3.50
C ILE A 46 5.63 22.38 -2.55
N LEU A 47 6.08 22.45 -1.29
CA LEU A 47 5.53 23.40 -0.33
C LEU A 47 5.82 24.85 -0.72
N ASP A 48 6.98 25.10 -1.32
CA ASP A 48 7.39 26.39 -1.90
C ASP A 48 6.64 26.76 -3.21
N GLY A 49 5.78 25.87 -3.70
CA GLY A 49 4.92 26.11 -4.86
C GLY A 49 5.45 25.56 -6.18
N GLU A 50 6.58 24.85 -6.17
CA GLU A 50 7.10 24.16 -7.34
C GLU A 50 6.29 22.89 -7.68
N VAL A 51 6.25 22.55 -8.96
CA VAL A 51 5.54 21.39 -9.49
C VAL A 51 6.55 20.35 -10.01
N PRO A 52 6.50 19.10 -9.50
CA PRO A 52 7.38 18.03 -9.99
C PRO A 52 7.21 17.79 -11.48
N TYR A 53 8.31 17.51 -12.16
CA TYR A 53 8.45 17.35 -13.62
C TYR A 53 8.24 18.61 -14.47
N ARG A 54 7.76 19.71 -13.87
CA ARG A 54 7.69 21.02 -14.52
C ARG A 54 8.84 21.92 -14.09
N ASP A 55 8.99 22.08 -12.78
CA ASP A 55 9.95 23.02 -12.19
C ASP A 55 11.20 22.30 -11.66
N PHE A 56 11.06 21.02 -11.30
CA PHE A 56 12.18 20.17 -10.91
C PHE A 56 11.98 18.71 -11.32
N HIS A 57 13.08 18.03 -11.61
CA HIS A 57 13.06 16.61 -11.98
C HIS A 57 13.26 15.72 -10.75
N HIS A 58 12.53 14.60 -10.72
CA HIS A 58 12.73 13.56 -9.73
C HIS A 58 12.57 12.18 -10.38
N THR A 59 13.37 11.21 -9.98
CA THR A 59 13.33 9.83 -10.52
C THR A 59 12.13 9.00 -10.06
N TYR A 60 11.35 9.50 -9.10
CA TYR A 60 10.25 8.76 -8.50
C TYR A 60 8.94 9.47 -8.75
N ALA A 61 7.85 8.70 -8.81
CA ALA A 61 6.51 9.19 -9.07
C ALA A 61 6.08 10.29 -8.06
N SER A 62 5.37 11.31 -8.55
CA SER A 62 5.05 12.53 -7.80
C SER A 62 4.07 12.32 -6.64
N GLY A 63 3.22 11.30 -6.69
CA GLY A 63 2.13 11.10 -5.73
C GLY A 63 2.60 10.97 -4.28
N ARG A 64 3.75 10.35 -4.05
CA ARG A 64 4.33 10.23 -2.69
C ARG A 64 4.76 11.58 -2.10
N PHE A 65 5.25 12.51 -2.94
CA PHE A 65 5.68 13.82 -2.48
C PHE A 65 4.48 14.70 -2.19
N TYR A 66 3.46 14.67 -3.05
CA TYR A 66 2.22 15.38 -2.81
C TYR A 66 1.48 14.89 -1.56
N LEU A 67 1.50 13.57 -1.31
CA LEU A 67 0.94 13.01 -0.07
C LEU A 67 1.65 13.59 1.16
N ILE A 68 2.98 13.59 1.18
CA ILE A 68 3.75 14.07 2.33
C ILE A 68 3.64 15.60 2.46
N ALA A 69 3.70 16.36 1.37
CA ALA A 69 3.46 17.80 1.38
C ALA A 69 2.07 18.14 1.94
N GLY A 70 1.04 17.38 1.56
CA GLY A 70 -0.31 17.52 2.12
C GLY A 70 -0.34 17.27 3.62
N LEU A 71 0.33 16.21 4.09
CA LEU A 71 0.44 15.92 5.53
C LEU A 71 1.19 17.03 6.28
N PHE A 72 2.27 17.57 5.72
CA PHE A 72 3.01 18.68 6.30
C PHE A 72 2.16 19.95 6.41
N ARG A 73 1.30 20.24 5.43
CA ARG A 73 0.36 21.37 5.54
C ARG A 73 -0.67 21.21 6.65
N VAL A 74 -1.00 19.98 7.06
CA VAL A 74 -2.02 19.71 8.09
C VAL A 74 -1.39 19.58 9.48
N PHE A 75 -0.26 18.89 9.58
CA PHE A 75 0.37 18.51 10.86
C PHE A 75 1.67 19.28 11.18
N GLY A 76 2.17 20.07 10.23
CA GLY A 76 3.46 20.75 10.32
C GLY A 76 4.59 19.99 9.62
N GLU A 77 5.67 20.71 9.29
CA GLU A 77 6.89 20.19 8.66
C GLU A 77 7.79 19.49 9.69
N ASP A 78 7.34 18.36 10.20
CA ASP A 78 8.06 17.55 11.18
C ASP A 78 8.35 16.16 10.60
N LEU A 79 9.58 15.67 10.79
CA LEU A 79 9.97 14.31 10.44
C LEU A 79 9.07 13.27 11.12
N LEU A 80 8.57 13.54 12.33
CA LEU A 80 7.61 12.67 13.01
C LEU A 80 6.36 12.41 12.16
N VAL A 81 5.91 13.36 11.34
CA VAL A 81 4.76 13.15 10.44
C VAL A 81 5.08 12.12 9.36
N VAL A 82 6.29 12.14 8.81
CA VAL A 82 6.75 11.16 7.81
C VAL A 82 6.94 9.78 8.45
N ARG A 83 7.48 9.73 9.66
CA ARG A 83 7.60 8.48 10.41
C ARG A 83 6.22 7.87 10.73
N ALA A 84 5.21 8.72 10.96
CA ALA A 84 3.81 8.31 11.10
C ALA A 84 3.26 7.63 9.89
N LEU A 85 3.51 8.23 8.74
CA LEU A 85 3.18 7.62 7.49
C LEU A 85 3.86 6.25 7.36
N TRP A 86 5.16 6.11 7.68
CA TRP A 86 5.85 4.83 7.59
C TRP A 86 5.26 3.73 8.46
N VAL A 87 4.91 4.01 9.71
CA VAL A 87 4.26 2.99 10.57
C VAL A 87 2.89 2.62 10.02
N VAL A 88 2.07 3.61 9.64
CA VAL A 88 0.76 3.35 9.05
C VAL A 88 0.89 2.48 7.80
N MET A 89 1.82 2.81 6.91
CA MET A 89 2.08 2.04 5.70
C MET A 89 2.50 0.60 6.03
N ARG A 90 3.39 0.39 7.00
CA ARG A 90 3.88 -0.94 7.39
C ARG A 90 2.82 -1.80 8.04
N VAL A 91 2.03 -1.24 8.94
CA VAL A 91 0.86 -1.92 9.50
C VAL A 91 -0.08 -2.32 8.37
N ALA A 92 -0.37 -1.42 7.44
CA ALA A 92 -1.24 -1.72 6.30
C ALA A 92 -0.67 -2.85 5.41
N ILE A 93 0.65 -2.87 5.16
CA ILE A 93 1.34 -3.96 4.45
C ILE A 93 1.10 -5.32 5.13
N VAL A 94 1.26 -5.40 6.45
CA VAL A 94 1.03 -6.64 7.22
C VAL A 94 -0.42 -7.12 7.08
N LEU A 95 -1.38 -6.19 7.19
CA LEU A 95 -2.80 -6.51 7.04
C LEU A 95 -3.14 -6.95 5.61
N LEU A 96 -2.61 -6.25 4.59
CA LEU A 96 -2.80 -6.62 3.19
C LEU A 96 -2.19 -7.99 2.88
N ALA A 97 -0.99 -8.28 3.41
CA ALA A 97 -0.34 -9.58 3.28
C ALA A 97 -1.21 -10.69 3.86
N TYR A 98 -1.77 -10.49 5.06
CA TYR A 98 -2.72 -11.43 5.66
C TYR A 98 -3.96 -11.61 4.78
N LEU A 99 -4.61 -10.53 4.35
CA LEU A 99 -5.83 -10.57 3.55
C LEU A 99 -5.62 -11.27 2.20
N LEU A 100 -4.48 -11.04 1.56
CA LEU A 100 -4.08 -11.71 0.33
C LEU A 100 -3.82 -13.20 0.58
N ALA A 101 -3.03 -13.54 1.60
CA ALA A 101 -2.73 -14.93 1.94
C ALA A 101 -3.97 -15.73 2.34
N ARG A 102 -4.96 -15.10 2.98
CA ARG A 102 -6.25 -15.72 3.32
C ARG A 102 -7.06 -16.20 2.12
N ARG A 103 -6.72 -15.78 0.89
CA ARG A 103 -7.33 -16.28 -0.35
C ARG A 103 -6.85 -17.70 -0.71
N PHE A 104 -5.69 -18.11 -0.21
CA PHE A 104 -5.02 -19.34 -0.64
C PHE A 104 -4.61 -20.26 0.52
N LEU A 105 -4.36 -19.71 1.70
CA LEU A 105 -3.85 -20.43 2.86
C LEU A 105 -4.92 -20.56 3.95
N SER A 106 -4.65 -21.37 4.98
CA SER A 106 -5.41 -21.40 6.23
C SER A 106 -5.21 -20.10 7.04
N VAL A 107 -5.92 -19.94 8.16
CA VAL A 107 -5.72 -18.78 9.06
C VAL A 107 -4.30 -18.76 9.61
N SER A 108 -3.79 -19.91 10.07
CA SER A 108 -2.42 -20.02 10.60
C SER A 108 -1.38 -19.74 9.52
N GLY A 109 -1.55 -20.28 8.31
CA GLY A 109 -0.65 -20.00 7.18
C GLY A 109 -0.63 -18.52 6.78
N ALA A 110 -1.79 -17.87 6.76
CA ALA A 110 -1.86 -16.43 6.49
C ALA A 110 -1.24 -15.57 7.60
N CYS A 111 -1.40 -15.95 8.87
CA CYS A 111 -0.71 -15.29 9.98
C CYS A 111 0.80 -15.48 9.89
N ALA A 112 1.29 -16.67 9.54
CA ALA A 112 2.72 -16.92 9.34
C ALA A 112 3.28 -16.08 8.20
N PHE A 113 2.57 -15.99 7.07
CA PHE A 113 2.97 -15.12 5.96
C PHE A 113 3.00 -13.63 6.37
N ALA A 114 1.98 -13.15 7.09
CA ALA A 114 1.97 -11.78 7.59
C ALA A 114 3.07 -11.50 8.62
N ALA A 115 3.43 -12.50 9.44
CA ALA A 115 4.51 -12.38 10.43
C ALA A 115 5.89 -12.19 9.77
N ILE A 116 6.11 -12.70 8.56
CA ILE A 116 7.35 -12.44 7.80
C ILE A 116 7.50 -10.93 7.53
N TRP A 117 6.41 -10.23 7.21
CA TRP A 117 6.42 -8.79 6.98
C TRP A 117 6.66 -7.96 8.26
N ILE A 118 6.38 -8.54 9.42
CA ILE A 118 6.73 -7.96 10.72
C ILE A 118 8.21 -8.19 11.02
N ALA A 119 8.69 -9.42 10.86
CA ALA A 119 10.03 -9.83 11.22
C ALA A 119 11.11 -9.25 10.27
N ILE A 120 10.78 -9.13 8.99
CA ILE A 120 11.70 -8.66 7.94
C ILE A 120 11.01 -7.55 7.14
N PRO A 121 10.83 -6.36 7.74
CA PRO A 121 10.03 -5.30 7.12
C PRO A 121 10.78 -4.53 6.00
N GLY A 122 12.08 -4.82 5.80
CA GLY A 122 12.94 -4.16 4.83
C GLY A 122 13.18 -2.67 5.12
N PRO A 123 13.69 -1.90 4.15
CA PRO A 123 13.88 -0.44 4.30
C PRO A 123 12.57 0.35 4.28
N TRP A 124 12.44 1.40 5.11
CA TRP A 124 11.22 2.22 5.18
C TRP A 124 10.85 2.91 3.87
N HIS A 125 11.84 3.42 3.14
CA HIS A 125 11.62 4.14 1.88
C HIS A 125 10.98 3.26 0.78
N LYS A 126 11.00 1.93 0.94
CA LYS A 126 10.35 0.96 0.04
C LYS A 126 8.90 0.65 0.43
N SER A 127 8.35 1.26 1.48
CA SER A 127 7.00 0.93 1.97
C SER A 127 5.92 1.17 0.90
N PHE A 128 6.02 2.23 0.10
CA PHE A 128 5.08 2.43 -1.02
C PHE A 128 5.11 1.30 -2.04
N PHE A 129 6.29 0.75 -2.33
CA PHE A 129 6.41 -0.39 -3.26
C PHE A 129 5.66 -1.61 -2.72
N HIS A 130 5.95 -2.02 -1.47
CA HIS A 130 5.31 -3.20 -0.88
C HIS A 130 3.80 -3.02 -0.70
N PHE A 131 3.37 -1.82 -0.29
CA PHE A 131 1.95 -1.53 -0.10
C PHE A 131 1.16 -1.64 -1.40
N PHE A 132 1.59 -0.94 -2.45
CA PHE A 132 0.88 -0.96 -3.74
C PHE A 132 0.96 -2.34 -4.38
N LEU A 133 2.10 -3.03 -4.29
CA LEU A 133 2.22 -4.41 -4.77
C LEU A 133 1.16 -5.32 -4.13
N LEU A 134 1.04 -5.35 -2.81
CA LEU A 134 0.08 -6.22 -2.12
C LEU A 134 -1.37 -5.78 -2.34
N LEU A 135 -1.61 -4.46 -2.40
CA LEU A 135 -2.94 -3.91 -2.64
C LEU A 135 -3.42 -4.27 -4.06
N ASP A 136 -2.58 -4.05 -5.08
CA ASP A 136 -2.85 -4.41 -6.48
C ASP A 136 -3.10 -5.91 -6.60
N MET A 137 -2.23 -6.75 -6.03
CA MET A 137 -2.43 -8.20 -6.03
C MET A 137 -3.75 -8.60 -5.37
N LEU A 138 -4.11 -8.00 -4.23
CA LEU A 138 -5.35 -8.31 -3.52
C LEU A 138 -6.58 -7.99 -4.36
N VAL A 139 -6.63 -6.81 -4.99
CA VAL A 139 -7.79 -6.41 -5.79
C VAL A 139 -7.88 -7.17 -7.11
N ILE A 140 -6.74 -7.45 -7.76
CA ILE A 140 -6.65 -8.26 -8.98
C ILE A 140 -7.09 -9.69 -8.68
N VAL A 141 -6.56 -10.33 -7.65
CA VAL A 141 -6.96 -11.69 -7.24
C VAL A 141 -8.45 -11.72 -6.89
N ASN A 142 -8.96 -10.71 -6.17
CA ASN A 142 -10.38 -10.65 -5.84
C ASN A 142 -11.26 -10.53 -7.09
N ALA A 143 -10.87 -9.71 -8.07
CA ALA A 143 -11.58 -9.56 -9.32
C ALA A 143 -11.49 -10.83 -10.20
N ALA A 144 -10.37 -11.55 -10.17
CA ALA A 144 -10.21 -12.83 -10.87
C ALA A 144 -11.09 -13.94 -10.28
N LEU A 145 -11.14 -14.05 -8.94
CA LEU A 145 -11.95 -15.06 -8.25
C LEU A 145 -13.44 -14.74 -8.29
N HIS A 146 -13.81 -13.46 -8.31
CA HIS A 146 -15.19 -12.98 -8.29
C HIS A 146 -15.39 -11.84 -9.30
N PRO A 147 -15.50 -12.14 -10.62
CA PRO A 147 -15.46 -11.15 -11.70
C PRO A 147 -16.76 -10.35 -11.84
N THR A 148 -16.96 -9.44 -10.89
CA THR A 148 -18.03 -8.44 -10.94
C THR A 148 -17.55 -7.13 -11.57
N ARG A 149 -18.45 -6.36 -12.18
CA ARG A 149 -18.11 -5.02 -12.73
C ARG A 149 -17.47 -4.12 -11.68
N LYS A 150 -17.98 -4.17 -10.45
CA LYS A 150 -17.44 -3.44 -9.31
C LYS A 150 -16.02 -3.89 -8.97
N ALA A 151 -15.75 -5.19 -8.91
CA ALA A 151 -14.41 -5.70 -8.61
C ALA A 151 -13.39 -5.31 -9.68
N VAL A 152 -13.74 -5.43 -10.97
CA VAL A 152 -12.88 -5.00 -12.08
C VAL A 152 -12.65 -3.48 -12.05
N ALA A 153 -13.69 -2.68 -11.79
CA ALA A 153 -13.53 -1.22 -11.67
C ALA A 153 -12.62 -0.82 -10.49
N ILE A 154 -12.77 -1.47 -9.33
CA ILE A 154 -11.89 -1.24 -8.17
C ILE A 154 -10.45 -1.60 -8.52
N ALA A 155 -10.21 -2.75 -9.15
CA ALA A 155 -8.86 -3.14 -9.56
C ALA A 155 -8.21 -2.12 -10.50
N GLY A 156 -8.96 -1.59 -11.47
CA GLY A 156 -8.46 -0.56 -12.38
C GLY A 156 -8.18 0.77 -11.68
N ALA A 157 -9.07 1.20 -10.77
CA ALA A 157 -8.89 2.42 -10.00
C ALA A 157 -7.65 2.34 -9.09
N VAL A 158 -7.44 1.20 -8.44
CA VAL A 158 -6.25 0.97 -7.60
C VAL A 158 -4.98 0.92 -8.45
N ALA A 159 -4.99 0.23 -9.60
CA ALA A 159 -3.83 0.22 -10.51
C ALA A 159 -3.48 1.63 -11.03
N GLY A 160 -4.48 2.45 -11.32
CA GLY A 160 -4.30 3.87 -11.68
C GLY A 160 -3.74 4.70 -10.52
N LEU A 161 -4.20 4.45 -9.28
CA LEU A 161 -3.61 5.08 -8.10
C LEU A 161 -2.16 4.64 -7.89
N SER A 162 -1.85 3.36 -8.09
CA SER A 162 -0.50 2.82 -7.99
C SER A 162 0.47 3.53 -8.94
N LEU A 163 0.06 3.89 -10.16
CA LEU A 163 0.90 4.67 -11.08
C LEU A 163 1.40 5.98 -10.48
N LEU A 164 0.56 6.66 -9.70
CA LEU A 164 0.92 7.96 -9.11
C LEU A 164 2.02 7.83 -8.06
N PHE A 165 2.16 6.67 -7.43
CA PHE A 165 3.16 6.42 -6.38
C PHE A 165 4.33 5.54 -6.85
N ARG A 166 4.09 4.64 -7.81
CA ARG A 166 5.02 3.66 -8.37
C ARG A 166 4.63 3.38 -9.83
N GLN A 167 5.20 4.15 -10.75
CA GLN A 167 4.95 4.01 -12.19
C GLN A 167 5.23 2.59 -12.70
N ASP A 168 6.31 1.96 -12.21
CA ASP A 168 6.66 0.59 -12.54
C ASP A 168 5.54 -0.39 -12.16
N LEU A 169 5.12 -0.40 -10.89
CA LEU A 169 4.06 -1.28 -10.42
C LEU A 169 2.71 -0.98 -11.05
N GLY A 170 2.35 0.30 -11.14
CA GLY A 170 1.07 0.72 -11.72
C GLY A 170 0.94 0.33 -13.20
N LEU A 171 2.03 0.39 -13.98
CA LEU A 171 2.00 -0.05 -15.38
C LEU A 171 1.78 -1.55 -15.49
N PHE A 172 2.45 -2.35 -14.64
CA PHE A 172 2.21 -3.79 -14.59
C PHE A 172 0.77 -4.11 -14.16
N ALA A 173 0.28 -3.48 -13.09
CA ALA A 173 -1.07 -3.69 -12.57
C ALA A 173 -2.14 -3.30 -13.59
N LEU A 174 -1.97 -2.17 -14.30
CA LEU A 174 -2.88 -1.76 -15.37
C LEU A 174 -2.86 -2.71 -16.55
N SER A 175 -1.69 -3.21 -16.94
CA SER A 175 -1.57 -4.18 -18.04
C SER A 175 -2.35 -5.46 -17.72
N VAL A 176 -2.20 -5.98 -16.49
CA VAL A 176 -2.97 -7.14 -16.02
C VAL A 176 -4.46 -6.82 -15.97
N TRP A 177 -4.84 -5.64 -15.48
CA TRP A 177 -6.23 -5.20 -15.42
C TRP A 177 -6.88 -5.10 -16.80
N VAL A 178 -6.20 -4.57 -17.82
CA VAL A 178 -6.71 -4.47 -19.19
C VAL A 178 -7.03 -5.86 -19.74
N VAL A 179 -6.12 -6.83 -19.56
CA VAL A 179 -6.35 -8.22 -19.97
C VAL A 179 -7.55 -8.82 -19.24
N MET A 180 -7.63 -8.63 -17.92
CA MET A 180 -8.75 -9.12 -17.11
C MET A 180 -10.09 -8.51 -17.54
N ALA A 181 -10.13 -7.20 -17.79
CA ALA A 181 -11.32 -6.51 -18.26
C ALA A 181 -11.76 -7.06 -19.61
N ALA A 182 -10.84 -7.21 -20.57
CA ALA A 182 -11.14 -7.75 -21.89
C ALA A 182 -11.74 -9.18 -21.82
N LEU A 183 -11.18 -10.05 -20.97
CA LEU A 183 -11.71 -11.40 -20.78
C LEU A 183 -13.10 -11.40 -20.11
N SER A 184 -13.31 -10.49 -19.16
CA SER A 184 -14.59 -10.34 -18.44
C SER A 184 -15.74 -9.85 -19.33
N PHE A 185 -15.42 -9.14 -20.43
CA PHE A 185 -16.40 -8.72 -21.43
C PHE A 185 -16.69 -9.82 -22.45
N ARG A 186 -15.71 -10.66 -22.81
CA ARG A 186 -15.88 -11.75 -23.78
C ARG A 186 -16.80 -12.87 -23.27
N THR A 187 -16.67 -13.28 -22.02
CA THR A 187 -17.49 -14.34 -21.41
C THR A 187 -18.97 -13.98 -21.24
N ARG A 188 -19.37 -12.75 -21.57
CA ARG A 188 -20.76 -12.28 -21.48
C ARG A 188 -21.49 -12.23 -22.82
N ILE A 189 -20.79 -12.44 -23.95
CA ILE A 189 -21.36 -12.35 -25.31
C ILE A 189 -21.72 -13.75 -25.85
N THR A 190 -21.16 -14.80 -25.27
CA THR A 190 -21.52 -16.22 -25.49
C THR A 190 -22.52 -16.69 -24.45
#